data_AF-A0A699WQG4-F1
#
_entry.id   AF-A0A699WQG4-F1
#
_cell.length_a   1.000
_cell.length_b   1.000
_cell.length_c   1.000
_cell.angle_alpha   90.00
_cell.angle_beta   90.00
_cell.angle_gamma   90.00
#
_symmetry.space_group_name_H-M   'P 1'
#
loop_
_entity.id
_entity.type
_entity.pdbx_description
1 polymer ?
#
loop_
_entity_poly.entity_id
_entity_poly.type
_entity_poly.pdbx_seq_one_letter_code
_entity_poly.pdbx_strand_id
1 'polypeptide(L)' 'WKKTGKKITIQGSDVADFDKSKVECFNCHKMGHFARECRAPRSQDRGKRESHKQGPKVEEPAPKALMAIDGIGWD' A
#
# COMPACT_ATOMS: atom_id res chain seq x y z
N TRP A 1 -2.43 6.64 25.02
CA TRP A 1 -1.75 5.79 24.01
C TRP A 1 -0.28 6.21 23.86
N LYS A 2 0.67 5.28 23.96
CA LYS A 2 2.09 5.57 23.70
C LYS A 2 2.53 4.67 22.54
N LYS A 3 2.88 5.25 21.39
CA LYS A 3 3.42 4.51 20.24
C LYS A 3 4.89 4.19 20.51
N THR A 4 5.17 3.03 21.07
CA THR A 4 6.55 2.54 21.25
C THR A 4 7.00 1.83 19.98
N GLY A 5 7.50 2.59 19.01
CA GLY A 5 8.17 2.00 17.85
C GLY A 5 9.56 1.49 18.25
N LYS A 6 9.80 0.18 18.14
CA LYS A 6 11.15 -0.38 18.31
C LYS A 6 12.00 -0.02 17.07
N LYS A 7 13.12 0.66 17.29
CA LYS A 7 14.07 1.03 16.24
C LYS A 7 14.86 -0.20 15.81
N ILE A 8 14.41 -0.88 14.76
CA ILE A 8 15.19 -1.97 14.14
C ILE A 8 16.37 -1.35 13.39
N THR A 9 17.58 -1.74 13.77
CA THR A 9 18.82 -1.34 13.07
C THR A 9 19.21 -2.51 12.17
N ILE A 10 18.84 -2.44 10.89
CA ILE A 10 19.27 -3.44 9.90
C ILE A 10 20.74 -3.17 9.58
N GLN A 11 21.65 -4.00 10.09
CA GLN A 11 23.05 -3.97 9.67
C GLN A 11 23.16 -4.54 8.25
N GLY A 12 24.07 -4.00 7.43
CA GLY A 12 24.20 -4.37 6.01
C GLY A 12 24.54 -5.84 5.74
N SER A 13 24.88 -6.62 6.77
CA SER A 13 25.11 -8.07 6.70
C SER A 13 23.84 -8.91 6.86
N ASP A 14 22.80 -8.38 7.54
CA ASP A 14 21.54 -9.09 7.83
C ASP A 14 20.74 -9.37 6.55
N VAL A 15 20.90 -8.51 5.54
CA VAL A 15 20.22 -8.65 4.24
C VAL A 15 20.79 -9.77 3.34
N ALA A 16 21.95 -10.33 3.68
CA ALA A 16 22.58 -11.41 2.90
C ALA A 16 21.95 -12.78 3.19
N ASP A 17 21.41 -13.00 4.40
CA ASP A 17 20.78 -14.25 4.82
C ASP A 17 19.26 -14.29 4.54
N PHE A 18 18.69 -13.16 4.13
CA PHE A 18 17.27 -13.08 3.78
C PHE A 18 16.97 -13.86 2.48
N ASP A 19 15.93 -14.71 2.53
CA ASP A 19 15.43 -15.44 1.36
C ASP A 19 14.92 -14.48 0.27
N LYS A 20 15.83 -14.14 -0.67
CA LYS A 20 15.55 -13.25 -1.80
C LYS A 20 14.60 -13.87 -2.82
N SER A 21 14.35 -15.18 -2.79
CA SER A 21 13.52 -15.87 -3.79
C SER A 21 12.09 -15.33 -3.85
N LYS A 22 11.59 -14.75 -2.75
CA LYS A 22 10.25 -14.12 -2.67
C LYS A 22 10.25 -12.62 -2.95
N VAL A 23 11.41 -12.01 -3.17
CA VAL A 23 11.54 -10.57 -3.44
C VAL A 23 11.27 -10.31 -4.92
N GLU A 24 10.23 -9.54 -5.22
CA GLU A 24 10.01 -9.00 -6.57
C GLU A 24 10.84 -7.74 -6.81
N CYS A 25 11.56 -7.71 -7.92
CA CYS A 25 12.27 -6.53 -8.37
C CYS A 25 11.30 -5.48 -8.94
N PHE A 26 11.20 -4.32 -8.29
CA PHE A 26 10.38 -3.19 -8.78
C PHE A 26 10.80 -2.59 -10.13
N ASN A 27 11.94 -2.99 -10.69
CA ASN A 27 12.38 -2.52 -12.01
C ASN A 27 11.88 -3.43 -13.14
N CYS A 28 12.14 -4.74 -13.03
CA CYS A 28 11.85 -5.71 -14.09
C CYS A 28 10.75 -6.73 -13.74
N HIS A 29 10.15 -6.62 -12.55
CA HIS A 29 9.12 -7.52 -12.02
C HIS A 29 9.50 -9.01 -12.01
N LYS A 30 10.80 -9.30 -11.92
CA LYS A 30 11.30 -10.67 -11.72
C LYS A 30 11.65 -10.90 -10.26
N MET A 31 11.42 -12.11 -9.79
CA MET A 31 11.75 -12.52 -8.42
C MET A 31 13.26 -12.72 -8.21
N GLY A 32 13.69 -12.81 -6.95
CA GLY A 32 15.06 -13.23 -6.59
C GLY A 32 16.05 -12.11 -6.33
N HIS A 33 15.69 -10.84 -6.49
CA HIS A 33 16.63 -9.71 -6.30
C HIS A 33 15.94 -8.39 -5.98
N PHE A 34 16.64 -7.50 -5.29
CA PHE A 34 16.15 -6.14 -5.06
C PHE A 34 16.34 -5.28 -6.31
N ALA A 35 15.52 -4.23 -6.44
CA ALA A 35 15.64 -3.27 -7.54
C ALA A 35 17.03 -2.60 -7.64
N ARG A 36 17.77 -2.52 -6.53
CA ARG A 36 19.14 -1.99 -6.47
C ARG A 36 20.17 -2.91 -7.13
N GLU A 37 19.88 -4.20 -7.25
CA GLU A 37 20.75 -5.22 -7.87
C GLU A 37 20.39 -5.45 -9.35
N CYS A 38 19.31 -4.85 -9.83
CA CYS A 38 18.80 -5.10 -11.17
C CYS A 38 19.70 -4.49 -12.25
N ARG A 39 20.17 -5.33 -13.18
CA ARG A 39 20.98 -4.90 -14.34
C ARG A 39 20.14 -4.45 -15.55
N ALA A 40 18.83 -4.66 -15.53
CA ALA A 40 17.96 -4.21 -16.60
C ALA A 40 17.94 -2.66 -16.64
N PRO A 41 17.83 -2.05 -17.83
CA PRO A 41 17.58 -0.62 -17.93
C PRO A 41 16.34 -0.27 -17.09
N ARG A 42 16.32 0.94 -16.52
CA ARG A 42 15.18 1.40 -15.73
C ARG A 42 13.92 1.33 -16.60
N SER A 43 12.97 0.49 -16.22
CA SER A 43 11.67 0.41 -16.88
C SER A 43 11.00 1.78 -16.83
N GLN A 44 10.66 2.33 -18.00
CA GLN A 44 9.89 3.57 -18.13
C GLN A 44 8.43 3.43 -17.68
N ASP A 45 8.02 2.26 -17.17
CA ASP A 45 6.69 1.97 -16.62
C ASP A 45 6.31 2.83 -15.40
N ARG A 46 7.18 3.75 -14.96
CA ARG A 46 6.82 4.77 -13.96
C ARG A 46 5.75 5.75 -14.45
N GLY A 47 5.43 5.80 -15.75
CA GLY A 47 4.37 6.66 -16.30
C GLY A 47 2.96 6.07 -16.26
N LYS A 48 2.79 4.77 -15.96
CA LYS A 48 1.49 4.08 -16.11
C LYS A 48 1.07 3.25 -14.91
N ARG A 49 1.67 3.45 -13.72
CA ARG A 49 1.16 2.86 -12.48
C ARG A 49 0.48 3.88 -11.55
N GLU A 50 0.32 5.13 -11.96
CA GLU A 50 -0.53 6.09 -11.24
C GLU A 50 -2.04 5.80 -11.39
N SER A 51 -2.43 4.74 -12.09
CA SER A 51 -3.83 4.32 -12.22
C SER A 51 -4.33 3.46 -11.07
N HIS A 52 -3.53 3.14 -10.05
CA HIS A 52 -4.05 2.61 -8.78
C HIS A 52 -4.68 3.70 -7.88
N LYS A 53 -4.92 4.90 -8.43
CA LYS A 53 -6.04 5.77 -8.02
C LYS A 53 -7.39 5.24 -8.53
N GLN A 54 -7.54 3.94 -8.75
CA GLN A 54 -8.84 3.30 -8.63
C GLN A 54 -9.00 2.95 -7.15
N GLY A 55 -9.43 3.94 -6.36
CA GLY A 55 -10.26 3.58 -5.21
C GLY A 55 -11.41 2.72 -5.72
N PRO A 56 -11.95 1.79 -4.92
CA PRO A 56 -13.18 1.13 -5.34
C PRO A 56 -14.18 2.25 -5.65
N LYS A 57 -14.67 2.31 -6.89
CA LYS A 57 -15.90 3.02 -7.19
C LYS A 57 -16.99 2.22 -6.47
N VAL A 58 -17.09 2.43 -5.17
CA VAL A 58 -18.34 2.21 -4.45
C VAL A 58 -19.24 3.27 -5.06
N GLU A 59 -19.94 2.85 -6.11
CA GLU A 59 -21.23 3.43 -6.43
C GLU A 59 -22.00 3.36 -5.12
N GLU A 60 -22.21 4.54 -4.59
CA GLU A 60 -22.99 4.82 -3.42
C GLU A 60 -24.44 4.77 -3.91
N PRO A 61 -25.24 3.72 -3.63
CA PRO A 61 -26.67 3.90 -3.68
C PRO A 61 -27.02 4.68 -2.42
N ALA A 62 -27.12 6.01 -2.54
CA ALA A 62 -27.73 6.93 -1.58
C ALA A 62 -28.65 6.18 -0.60
N PRO A 63 -28.28 5.97 0.68
CA PRO A 63 -29.28 5.56 1.64
C PRO A 63 -30.17 6.80 1.77
N LYS A 64 -31.38 6.66 1.27
CA LYS A 64 -32.50 7.60 1.35
C LYS A 64 -32.96 7.74 2.81
N ALA A 65 -32.02 7.94 3.73
CA ALA A 65 -32.19 7.92 5.18
C ALA A 65 -32.17 9.32 5.79
N LEU A 66 -32.53 10.35 5.02
CA LEU A 66 -32.86 11.67 5.53
C LEU A 66 -34.38 11.83 5.66
N MET A 67 -35.09 10.96 6.38
CA MET A 67 -36.46 11.28 6.83
C MET A 67 -36.80 10.70 8.21
N ALA A 68 -37.40 11.57 9.02
CA ALA A 68 -38.11 11.38 10.30
C ALA A 68 -37.28 11.36 11.60
N ILE A 69 -37.06 12.56 12.16
CA ILE A 69 -37.04 12.73 13.62
C ILE A 69 -38.37 13.43 13.94
N ASP A 70 -39.37 12.67 14.40
CA ASP A 70 -40.63 13.21 14.90
C ASP A 70 -40.72 12.95 16.41
N GLY A 71 -40.75 14.03 17.17
CA GLY A 71 -41.45 14.15 18.46
C GLY A 71 -40.91 13.41 19.69
N ILE A 72 -39.88 13.95 20.36
CA ILE A 72 -39.80 13.88 21.83
C ILE A 72 -39.89 15.33 22.35
N GLY A 73 -41.06 15.68 22.87
CA GLY A 73 -41.31 16.91 23.62
C GLY A 73 -40.72 16.79 25.02
N TRP A 74 -40.13 17.87 25.52
CA TRP A 74 -39.69 18.00 26.90
C TRP A 74 -40.76 18.80 27.65
N ASP A 75 -41.48 18.14 28.57
CA ASP A 75 -42.13 18.70 29.77
C ASP A 75 -41.99 17.66 30.90
#